data_AF-A0AAW9BQB1-F1
#
_entry.id   AF-A0AAW9BQB1-F1
#
_cell.length_a   1.000
_cell.length_b   1.000
_cell.length_c   1.000
_cell.angle_alpha   90.00
_cell.angle_beta   90.00
_cell.angle_gamma   90.00
#
_symmetry.space_group_name_H-M   'P 1'
#
loop_
_entity.id
_entity.type
_entity.pdbx_description
1 polymer ?
#
loop_
_entity_poly.entity_id
_entity_poly.type
_entity_poly.pdbx_seq_one_letter_code
_entity_poly.pdbx_strand_id
1 'polypeptide(L)'
;SYKHDEAVMNSQARLTYSKVSASLGGDEELRERYQPLVSHLEELHAMYKVLKEARDQRGAIEFETVETKFIFNAERKIESIEPVIRNDAHKIIEECMILANIASASLVEKSKEPALYRIHESPGELRLQGFRDFLSELGLELKGGLEPSPTDYADLARQIAGRQDQELIQTMLLRSMKQAVYNADNAGHFGLALKRYAHFTSPIRRYPDLLLHRAIKYL
;
A
#
# COMPACT_ATOMS: atom_id res chain seq x y z
N SER A 1 -7.54 -17.49 -7.83
CA SER A 1 -8.61 -17.32 -8.83
C SER A 1 -9.31 -16.00 -8.58
N TYR A 2 -9.79 -15.29 -9.59
CA TYR A 2 -10.54 -14.03 -9.47
C TYR A 2 -11.63 -13.97 -10.53
N LYS A 3 -12.69 -13.21 -10.25
CA LYS A 3 -13.81 -12.94 -11.16
C LYS A 3 -14.28 -11.51 -10.96
N HIS A 4 -14.72 -10.86 -12.05
CA HIS A 4 -15.32 -9.53 -12.03
C HIS A 4 -16.73 -9.65 -12.58
N ASP A 5 -17.71 -9.14 -11.84
CA ASP A 5 -19.12 -9.12 -12.23
C ASP A 5 -19.74 -7.79 -11.81
N GLU A 6 -20.76 -7.34 -12.54
CA GLU A 6 -21.63 -6.26 -12.06
C GLU A 6 -22.58 -6.78 -10.98
N ALA A 7 -22.74 -6.03 -9.90
CA ALA A 7 -23.56 -6.43 -8.76
C ALA A 7 -24.29 -5.23 -8.15
N VAL A 8 -25.32 -5.55 -7.36
CA VAL A 8 -26.01 -4.61 -6.47
C VAL A 8 -25.68 -4.96 -5.03
N MET A 9 -25.33 -3.96 -4.21
CA MET A 9 -25.00 -4.15 -2.80
C MET A 9 -25.75 -3.16 -1.90
N ASN A 10 -26.01 -3.55 -0.66
CA ASN A 10 -26.53 -2.68 0.40
C ASN A 10 -25.58 -2.78 1.61
N SER A 11 -24.87 -1.69 1.91
CA SER A 11 -23.89 -1.67 3.00
C SER A 11 -24.59 -1.77 4.36
N GLN A 12 -24.29 -2.84 5.12
CA GLN A 12 -24.93 -3.11 6.41
C GLN A 12 -24.46 -2.17 7.53
N ALA A 13 -23.30 -1.51 7.37
CA ALA A 13 -22.83 -0.50 8.31
C ALA A 13 -21.89 0.50 7.65
N ARG A 14 -21.85 1.71 8.22
CA ARG A 14 -20.78 2.69 7.97
C ARG A 14 -19.84 2.70 9.18
N LEU A 15 -18.66 2.13 9.01
CA LEU A 15 -17.65 2.00 10.07
C LEU A 15 -16.52 3.01 9.88
N THR A 16 -15.82 3.32 10.96
CA THR A 16 -14.56 4.09 10.95
C THR A 16 -13.42 3.18 11.37
N TYR A 17 -12.20 3.48 10.92
CA TYR A 17 -11.02 2.67 11.28
C TYR A 17 -10.83 2.55 12.79
N SER A 18 -11.07 3.63 13.55
CA SER A 18 -10.99 3.60 15.02
C SER A 18 -11.99 2.63 15.64
N LYS A 19 -13.23 2.59 15.15
CA LYS A 19 -14.26 1.66 15.65
C LYS A 19 -13.91 0.20 15.36
N VAL A 20 -13.43 -0.09 14.15
CA VAL A 20 -13.02 -1.45 13.79
C VAL A 20 -11.82 -1.88 14.62
N SER A 21 -10.81 -1.01 14.76
CA SER A 21 -9.63 -1.31 15.58
C SER A 21 -9.97 -1.54 17.05
N ALA A 22 -10.89 -0.75 17.62
CA ALA A 22 -11.34 -0.91 19.00
C ALA A 22 -12.17 -2.20 19.18
N SER A 23 -13.08 -2.50 18.24
CA SER A 23 -13.89 -3.73 18.26
C SER A 23 -13.04 -5.01 18.14
N LEU A 24 -12.01 -4.98 17.28
CA LEU A 24 -11.01 -6.06 17.19
C LEU A 24 -10.11 -6.13 18.44
N GLY A 25 -9.92 -5.01 19.13
CA GLY A 25 -9.21 -4.92 20.41
C GLY A 25 -10.02 -5.37 21.63
N GLY A 26 -11.28 -5.79 21.45
CA GLY A 26 -12.12 -6.31 22.53
C GLY A 26 -13.08 -5.31 23.18
N ASP A 27 -13.30 -4.13 22.58
CA ASP A 27 -14.26 -3.14 23.09
C ASP A 27 -15.70 -3.74 23.12
N GLU A 28 -16.22 -3.96 24.33
CA GLU A 28 -17.48 -4.66 24.56
C GLU A 28 -18.69 -3.90 23.98
N GLU A 29 -18.74 -2.57 24.16
CA GLU A 29 -19.85 -1.74 23.67
C GLU A 29 -19.94 -1.78 22.14
N LEU A 30 -18.79 -1.64 21.45
CA LEU A 30 -18.74 -1.70 19.99
C LEU A 30 -19.05 -3.12 19.47
N ARG A 31 -18.59 -4.16 20.17
CA ARG A 31 -18.87 -5.55 19.80
C ARG A 31 -20.34 -5.90 19.98
N GLU A 32 -21.00 -5.40 21.03
CA GLU A 32 -22.45 -5.56 21.21
C GLU A 32 -23.22 -4.79 20.13
N ARG A 33 -22.86 -3.51 19.91
CA ARG A 33 -23.50 -2.64 18.92
C ARG A 33 -23.41 -3.18 17.49
N TYR A 34 -22.28 -3.79 17.13
CA TYR A 34 -22.02 -4.34 15.80
C TYR A 34 -22.01 -5.87 15.80
N GLN A 35 -22.68 -6.52 16.75
CA GLN A 35 -22.63 -7.98 16.97
C GLN A 35 -22.76 -8.81 15.67
N PRO A 36 -23.68 -8.51 14.73
CA PRO A 36 -23.81 -9.31 13.51
C PRO A 36 -22.59 -9.22 12.57
N LEU A 37 -21.73 -8.22 12.75
CA LEU A 37 -20.57 -7.95 11.91
C LEU A 37 -19.25 -8.38 12.54
N VAL A 38 -19.22 -8.65 13.85
CA VAL A 38 -17.97 -8.92 14.59
C VAL A 38 -17.19 -10.09 13.99
N SER A 39 -17.86 -11.22 13.72
CA SER A 39 -17.22 -12.38 13.10
C SER A 39 -16.64 -12.08 11.71
N HIS A 40 -17.33 -11.25 10.92
CA HIS A 40 -16.84 -10.83 9.61
C HIS A 40 -15.61 -9.90 9.70
N LEU A 41 -15.56 -9.04 10.72
CA LEU A 41 -14.40 -8.18 10.98
C LEU A 41 -13.19 -9.00 11.43
N GLU A 42 -13.41 -10.00 12.29
CA GLU A 42 -12.38 -10.93 12.75
C GLU A 42 -11.82 -11.77 11.59
N GLU A 43 -12.67 -12.23 10.67
CA GLU A 43 -12.23 -12.95 9.46
C GLU A 43 -11.39 -12.07 8.54
N LEU A 44 -11.79 -10.80 8.32
CA LEU A 44 -10.99 -9.84 7.58
C LEU A 44 -9.62 -9.59 8.26
N HIS A 45 -9.57 -9.57 9.59
CA HIS A 45 -8.34 -9.42 10.34
C HIS A 45 -7.43 -10.66 10.20
N ALA A 46 -8.00 -11.86 10.26
CA ALA A 46 -7.28 -13.10 10.03
C ALA A 46 -6.68 -13.16 8.61
N MET A 47 -7.49 -12.82 7.61
CA MET A 47 -7.01 -12.72 6.22
C MET A 47 -5.86 -11.72 6.09
N TYR A 48 -5.99 -10.52 6.68
CA TYR A 48 -4.93 -9.51 6.65
C TYR A 48 -3.60 -10.02 7.21
N LYS A 49 -3.60 -10.78 8.31
CA LYS A 49 -2.37 -11.33 8.90
C LYS A 49 -1.62 -12.22 7.90
N VAL A 50 -2.35 -13.09 7.19
CA VAL A 50 -1.78 -13.95 6.16
C VAL A 50 -1.27 -13.14 4.96
N LEU A 51 -2.02 -12.12 4.53
CA LEU A 51 -1.61 -11.25 3.42
C LEU A 51 -0.37 -10.43 3.76
N LYS A 52 -0.25 -9.98 5.00
CA LYS A 52 0.94 -9.29 5.51
C LYS A 52 2.16 -10.19 5.45
N GLU A 53 2.07 -11.42 5.96
CA GLU A 53 3.17 -12.39 5.87
C GLU A 53 3.58 -12.66 4.41
N ALA A 54 2.61 -12.82 3.50
CA ALA A 54 2.88 -13.01 2.08
C ALA A 54 3.51 -11.77 1.42
N ARG A 55 3.17 -10.56 1.89
CA ARG A 55 3.78 -9.29 1.45
C ARG A 55 5.22 -9.17 1.92
N ASP A 56 5.50 -9.51 3.17
CA ASP A 56 6.84 -9.50 3.76
C ASP A 56 7.76 -10.50 3.04
N GLN A 57 7.27 -11.71 2.77
CA GLN A 57 8.00 -12.73 2.00
C GLN A 57 8.29 -12.31 0.56
N ARG A 58 7.42 -11.47 -0.04
CA ARG A 58 7.62 -10.94 -1.39
C ARG A 58 8.68 -9.82 -1.43
N GLY A 59 9.11 -9.30 -0.29
CA GLY A 59 10.06 -8.20 -0.21
C GLY A 59 9.47 -6.85 -0.59
N ALA A 60 8.15 -6.66 -0.38
CA ALA A 60 7.56 -5.33 -0.55
C ALA A 60 8.18 -4.37 0.46
N ILE A 61 8.52 -3.17 0.00
CA ILE A 61 9.20 -2.19 0.86
C ILE A 61 8.11 -1.50 1.68
N GLU A 62 8.13 -1.69 3.00
CA GLU A 62 7.26 -0.97 3.92
C GLU A 62 8.01 0.23 4.50
N PHE A 63 7.46 1.41 4.28
CA PHE A 63 7.93 2.64 4.89
C PHE A 63 6.93 3.09 5.93
N GLU A 64 7.37 3.22 7.17
CA GLU A 64 6.61 3.97 8.16
C GLU A 64 6.87 5.45 7.92
N THR A 65 5.89 6.15 7.35
CA THR A 65 5.87 7.60 7.30
C THR A 65 4.80 8.10 8.25
N VAL A 66 5.15 9.04 9.12
CA VAL A 66 4.18 9.70 9.99
C VAL A 66 3.45 10.77 9.17
N GLU A 67 2.25 10.45 8.72
CA GLU A 67 1.36 11.45 8.12
C GLU A 67 0.82 12.38 9.21
N THR A 68 0.67 13.68 8.90
CA THR A 68 0.13 14.68 9.82
C THR A 68 -1.29 15.09 9.42
N LYS A 69 -2.16 15.26 10.41
CA LYS A 69 -3.52 15.77 10.27
C LYS A 69 -3.62 17.14 10.91
N PHE A 70 -4.16 18.11 10.16
CA PHE A 70 -4.49 19.43 10.70
C PHE A 70 -5.89 19.41 11.32
N ILE A 71 -5.99 19.83 12.57
CA ILE A 71 -7.25 20.10 13.25
C ILE A 71 -7.55 21.58 13.07
N PHE A 72 -8.73 21.88 12.56
CA PHE A 72 -9.15 23.24 12.28
C PHE A 72 -10.21 23.68 13.29
N ASN A 73 -10.08 24.91 13.79
CA ASN A 73 -11.09 25.54 14.62
C ASN A 73 -12.27 26.08 13.77
N ALA A 74 -13.24 26.72 14.42
CA ALA A 74 -14.44 27.26 13.77
C ALA A 74 -14.13 28.30 12.67
N GLU A 75 -13.03 29.04 12.79
CA GLU A 75 -12.58 30.03 11.80
C GLU A 75 -11.73 29.42 10.66
N ARG A 76 -11.63 28.08 10.59
CA ARG A 76 -10.77 27.34 9.65
C ARG A 76 -9.28 27.64 9.81
N LYS A 77 -8.86 28.05 11.01
CA LYS A 77 -7.44 28.17 11.38
C LYS A 77 -6.94 26.87 12.00
N ILE A 78 -5.65 26.60 11.85
CA ILE A 78 -5.02 25.43 12.46
C ILE A 78 -5.04 25.61 13.98
N GLU A 79 -5.72 24.68 14.66
CA GLU A 79 -5.78 24.57 16.11
C GLU A 79 -4.65 23.67 16.61
N SER A 80 -4.49 22.50 15.98
CA SER A 80 -3.40 21.55 16.28
C SER A 80 -2.95 20.81 15.03
N ILE A 81 -1.74 20.26 15.09
CA ILE A 81 -1.19 19.33 14.10
C ILE A 81 -0.93 18.02 14.83
N GLU A 82 -1.60 16.96 14.41
CA GLU A 82 -1.57 15.66 15.09
C GLU A 82 -1.07 14.56 14.14
N PRO A 83 -0.29 13.58 14.62
CA PRO A 83 0.09 12.44 13.80
C PRO A 83 -1.11 11.52 13.52
N VAL A 84 -1.21 11.01 12.30
CA VAL A 84 -2.21 10.01 11.93
C VAL A 84 -1.75 8.64 12.40
N ILE A 85 -2.54 8.02 13.29
CA ILE A 85 -2.26 6.66 13.79
C ILE A 85 -2.80 5.62 12.81
N ARG A 86 -1.89 4.98 12.06
CA ARG A 86 -2.19 3.85 11.17
C ARG A 86 -2.30 2.55 11.96
N ASN A 87 -3.54 2.12 12.21
CA ASN A 87 -3.85 0.86 12.90
C ASN A 87 -4.18 -0.30 11.93
N ASP A 88 -4.39 -1.50 12.47
CA ASP A 88 -4.71 -2.70 11.69
C ASP A 88 -5.95 -2.56 10.81
N ALA A 89 -6.96 -1.79 11.22
CA ALA A 89 -8.15 -1.57 10.38
C ALA A 89 -7.81 -0.84 9.06
N HIS A 90 -6.83 0.07 9.07
CA HIS A 90 -6.34 0.71 7.84
C HIS A 90 -5.62 -0.32 6.95
N LYS A 91 -4.79 -1.16 7.58
CA LYS A 91 -3.97 -2.17 6.88
C LYS A 91 -4.82 -3.29 6.27
N ILE A 92 -5.90 -3.70 6.94
CA ILE A 92 -6.91 -4.63 6.41
C ILE A 92 -7.46 -4.10 5.07
N ILE A 93 -7.94 -2.85 5.05
CA ILE A 93 -8.50 -2.27 3.83
C ILE A 93 -7.43 -2.13 2.75
N GLU A 94 -6.22 -1.70 3.10
CA GLU A 94 -5.10 -1.59 2.15
C GLU A 94 -4.83 -2.92 1.43
N GLU A 95 -4.65 -4.01 2.17
CA GLU A 95 -4.35 -5.33 1.57
C GLU A 95 -5.51 -5.86 0.72
N CYS A 96 -6.76 -5.68 1.17
CA CYS A 96 -7.95 -5.99 0.35
C CYS A 96 -7.93 -5.23 -0.98
N MET A 97 -7.62 -3.93 -0.95
CA MET A 97 -7.58 -3.12 -2.16
C MET A 97 -6.42 -3.50 -3.07
N ILE A 98 -5.25 -3.85 -2.51
CA ILE A 98 -4.09 -4.34 -3.27
C ILE A 98 -4.45 -5.62 -4.03
N LEU A 99 -5.13 -6.58 -3.39
CA LEU A 99 -5.56 -7.80 -4.07
C LEU A 99 -6.52 -7.53 -5.23
N ALA A 100 -7.52 -6.67 -5.03
CA ALA A 100 -8.45 -6.29 -6.09
C ALA A 100 -7.73 -5.61 -7.26
N ASN A 101 -6.77 -4.72 -6.96
CA ASN A 101 -5.94 -4.05 -7.96
C ASN A 101 -5.07 -5.04 -8.76
N ILE A 102 -4.48 -6.05 -8.10
CA ILE A 102 -3.71 -7.12 -8.75
C ILE A 102 -4.63 -7.96 -9.66
N ALA A 103 -5.81 -8.33 -9.18
CA ALA A 103 -6.78 -9.11 -9.94
C ALA A 103 -7.21 -8.36 -11.21
N SER A 104 -7.55 -7.07 -11.09
CA SER A 104 -7.92 -6.23 -12.22
C SER A 104 -6.78 -6.05 -13.22
N ALA A 105 -5.54 -5.81 -12.75
CA ALA A 105 -4.37 -5.75 -13.63
C ALA A 105 -4.11 -7.07 -14.36
N SER A 106 -4.30 -8.20 -13.66
CA SER A 106 -4.12 -9.54 -14.23
C SER A 106 -5.15 -9.85 -15.31
N LEU A 107 -6.39 -9.39 -15.14
CA LEU A 107 -7.46 -9.57 -16.12
C LEU A 107 -7.14 -8.85 -17.43
N VAL A 108 -6.89 -7.54 -17.38
CA VAL A 108 -6.64 -6.74 -18.58
C VAL A 108 -5.34 -7.13 -19.29
N GLU A 109 -4.30 -7.51 -18.54
CA GLU A 109 -3.06 -8.01 -19.13
C GLU A 109 -3.27 -9.34 -19.87
N LYS A 110 -4.02 -10.28 -19.26
CA LYS A 110 -4.33 -11.57 -19.88
C LYS A 110 -5.16 -11.40 -21.15
N SER A 111 -6.10 -10.46 -21.14
CA SER A 111 -6.95 -10.14 -22.29
C SER A 111 -6.25 -9.26 -23.34
N LYS A 112 -5.03 -8.76 -23.06
CA LYS A 112 -4.32 -7.77 -23.88
C LYS A 112 -5.15 -6.50 -24.16
N GLU A 113 -6.03 -6.15 -23.22
CA GLU A 113 -6.88 -4.98 -23.33
C GLU A 113 -6.07 -3.73 -22.95
N PRO A 114 -6.10 -2.65 -23.76
CA PRO A 114 -5.46 -1.39 -23.41
C PRO A 114 -5.95 -0.85 -22.06
N ALA A 115 -5.04 -0.71 -21.10
CA ALA A 115 -5.35 -0.23 -19.76
C ALA A 115 -4.16 0.56 -19.19
N LEU A 116 -4.44 1.42 -18.19
CA LEU A 116 -3.39 2.11 -17.45
C LEU A 116 -2.95 1.27 -16.25
N TYR A 117 -1.70 0.83 -16.27
CA TYR A 117 -1.03 0.24 -15.11
C TYR A 117 -0.51 1.35 -14.19
N ARG A 118 -0.47 1.04 -12.90
CA ARG A 118 0.24 1.86 -11.92
C ARG A 118 1.63 1.28 -11.79
N ILE A 119 2.58 1.84 -12.51
CA ILE A 119 3.95 1.34 -12.56
C ILE A 119 4.85 2.09 -11.58
N HIS A 120 5.85 1.39 -11.08
CA HIS A 120 6.94 1.95 -10.29
C HIS A 120 8.19 1.19 -10.70
N GLU A 121 9.02 1.79 -11.53
CA GLU A 121 10.25 1.16 -12.00
C GLU A 121 11.34 1.18 -10.92
N SER A 122 12.38 0.38 -11.13
CA SER A 122 13.57 0.37 -10.28
C SER A 122 14.28 1.74 -10.24
N PRO A 123 15.02 2.02 -9.15
CA PRO A 123 15.90 3.18 -9.06
C PRO A 123 16.84 3.30 -10.28
N GLY A 124 17.07 4.53 -10.76
CA GLY A 124 18.02 4.76 -11.84
C GLY A 124 19.47 4.69 -11.35
N GLU A 125 20.40 4.28 -12.22
CA GLU A 125 21.81 4.03 -11.89
C GLU A 125 22.47 5.16 -11.07
N LEU A 126 22.35 6.42 -11.50
CA LEU A 126 22.93 7.56 -10.79
C LEU A 126 22.40 7.71 -9.36
N ARG A 127 21.10 7.51 -9.16
CA ARG A 127 20.47 7.59 -7.83
C ARG A 127 20.84 6.41 -6.96
N LEU A 128 20.95 5.23 -7.55
CA LEU A 128 21.40 4.02 -6.86
C LEU A 128 22.85 4.18 -6.41
N GLN A 129 23.75 4.65 -7.27
CA GLN A 129 25.15 4.87 -6.93
C GLN A 129 25.29 5.87 -5.79
N GLY A 130 24.63 7.04 -5.89
CA GLY A 130 24.67 8.04 -4.81
C GLY A 130 24.12 7.51 -3.49
N PHE A 131 23.12 6.62 -3.51
CA PHE A 131 22.63 5.96 -2.30
C PHE A 131 23.65 4.95 -1.74
N ARG A 132 24.33 4.18 -2.59
CA ARG A 132 25.40 3.26 -2.18
C ARG A 132 26.59 3.99 -1.55
N ASP A 133 27.01 5.10 -2.15
CA ASP A 133 28.10 5.92 -1.63
C ASP A 133 27.74 6.44 -0.23
N PHE A 134 26.53 6.98 -0.06
CA PHE A 134 26.01 7.41 1.24
C PHE A 134 25.97 6.27 2.27
N LEU A 135 25.52 5.07 1.90
CA LEU A 135 25.51 3.92 2.83
C LEU A 135 26.94 3.52 3.24
N SER A 136 27.89 3.58 2.31
CA SER A 136 29.29 3.19 2.57
C SER A 136 29.96 4.07 3.63
N GLU A 137 29.64 5.38 3.65
CA GLU A 137 30.11 6.31 4.69
C GLU A 137 29.60 5.93 6.08
N LEU A 138 28.45 5.25 6.16
CA LEU A 138 27.85 4.75 7.39
C LEU A 138 28.24 3.30 7.74
N GLY A 139 29.14 2.69 6.95
CA GLY A 139 29.53 1.28 7.08
C GLY A 139 28.40 0.30 6.74
N LEU A 140 27.43 0.74 5.93
CA LEU A 140 26.31 -0.06 5.46
C LEU A 140 26.47 -0.39 3.97
N GLU A 141 25.82 -1.46 3.53
CA GLU A 141 25.83 -1.88 2.13
C GLU A 141 24.43 -2.31 1.69
N LEU A 142 24.00 -1.84 0.51
CA LEU A 142 22.83 -2.38 -0.16
C LEU A 142 23.26 -3.61 -0.98
N LYS A 143 22.62 -4.77 -0.76
CA LYS A 143 22.94 -5.98 -1.54
C LYS A 143 22.38 -5.91 -2.98
N GLY A 144 22.38 -7.03 -3.70
CA GLY A 144 21.73 -7.12 -5.01
C GLY A 144 22.53 -6.61 -6.22
N GLY A 145 23.82 -6.24 -6.04
CA GLY A 145 24.69 -5.86 -7.16
C GLY A 145 24.22 -4.62 -7.93
N LEU A 146 24.32 -4.64 -9.26
CA LEU A 146 23.96 -3.51 -10.12
C LEU A 146 22.44 -3.27 -10.18
N GLU A 147 21.63 -4.32 -10.01
CA GLU A 147 20.18 -4.26 -10.08
C GLU A 147 19.55 -4.85 -8.79
N PRO A 148 19.59 -4.12 -7.67
CA PRO A 148 19.01 -4.58 -6.42
C PRO A 148 17.51 -4.80 -6.55
N SER A 149 17.05 -5.92 -6.00
CA SER A 149 15.64 -6.28 -5.93
C SER A 149 14.92 -5.55 -4.79
N PRO A 150 13.58 -5.49 -4.79
CA PRO A 150 12.82 -4.96 -3.65
C PRO A 150 13.17 -5.64 -2.32
N THR A 151 13.49 -6.95 -2.34
CA THR A 151 13.94 -7.69 -1.16
C THR A 151 15.25 -7.16 -0.60
N ASP A 152 16.21 -6.76 -1.44
CA ASP A 152 17.47 -6.18 -0.97
C ASP A 152 17.23 -4.86 -0.20
N TYR A 153 16.27 -4.06 -0.65
CA TYR A 153 15.84 -2.85 0.04
C TYR A 153 15.10 -3.14 1.34
N ALA A 154 14.23 -4.16 1.35
CA ALA A 154 13.52 -4.59 2.55
C ALA A 154 14.49 -5.14 3.61
N ASP A 155 15.53 -5.86 3.20
CA ASP A 155 16.60 -6.35 4.07
C ASP A 155 17.39 -5.20 4.70
N LEU A 156 17.77 -4.20 3.89
CA LEU A 156 18.40 -2.99 4.38
C LEU A 156 17.51 -2.25 5.39
N ALA A 157 16.21 -2.11 5.09
CA ALA A 157 15.24 -1.48 5.99
C ALA A 157 15.16 -2.19 7.35
N ARG A 158 15.23 -3.54 7.35
CA ARG A 158 15.30 -4.34 8.58
C ARG A 158 16.62 -4.15 9.32
N GLN A 159 17.75 -4.04 8.61
CA GLN A 159 19.07 -3.84 9.20
C GLN A 159 19.19 -2.47 9.89
N ILE A 160 18.54 -1.43 9.36
CA ILE A 160 18.62 -0.08 9.91
C ILE A 160 17.60 0.17 11.04
N ALA A 161 16.69 -0.77 11.29
CA ALA A 161 15.67 -0.63 12.31
C ALA A 161 16.30 -0.47 13.71
N GLY A 162 15.89 0.58 14.43
CA GLY A 162 16.39 0.90 15.77
C GLY A 162 17.72 1.67 15.79
N ARG A 163 18.30 2.01 14.64
CA ARG A 163 19.47 2.91 14.59
C ARG A 163 19.08 4.36 14.85
N GLN A 164 20.01 5.15 15.39
CA GLN A 164 19.81 6.59 15.61
C GLN A 164 19.62 7.37 14.30
N ASP A 165 20.22 6.90 13.21
CA ASP A 165 20.17 7.50 11.87
C ASP A 165 19.12 6.84 10.95
N GLN A 166 18.24 5.99 11.49
CA GLN A 166 17.23 5.25 10.72
C GLN A 166 16.40 6.18 9.81
N GLU A 167 15.88 7.30 10.34
CA GLU A 167 15.03 8.22 9.60
C GLU A 167 15.77 8.88 8.41
N LEU A 168 17.04 9.22 8.61
CA LEU A 168 17.90 9.78 7.56
C LEU A 168 18.13 8.75 6.45
N ILE A 169 18.49 7.52 6.82
CA ILE A 169 18.74 6.45 5.83
C ILE A 169 17.46 6.11 5.07
N GLN A 170 16.32 6.02 5.76
CA GLN A 170 15.01 5.78 5.15
C GLN A 170 14.62 6.90 4.18
N THR A 171 14.91 8.15 4.52
CA THR A 171 14.68 9.30 3.64
C THR A 171 15.56 9.24 2.39
N MET A 172 16.83 8.89 2.53
CA MET A 172 17.76 8.74 1.39
C MET A 172 17.36 7.57 0.48
N LEU A 173 16.93 6.45 1.09
CA LEU A 173 16.39 5.30 0.38
C LEU A 173 15.19 5.72 -0.47
N LEU A 174 14.19 6.38 0.13
CA LEU A 174 13.00 6.86 -0.57
C LEU A 174 13.34 7.80 -1.73
N ARG A 175 14.30 8.70 -1.54
CA ARG A 175 14.77 9.63 -2.58
C ARG A 175 15.50 8.94 -3.73
N SER A 176 16.09 7.78 -3.50
CA SER A 176 16.70 6.97 -4.56
C SER A 176 15.66 6.36 -5.50
N MET A 177 14.44 6.14 -5.01
CA MET A 177 13.36 5.50 -5.77
C MET A 177 12.76 6.42 -6.84
N LYS A 178 12.16 5.82 -7.88
CA LYS A 178 11.41 6.58 -8.89
C LYS A 178 10.01 6.91 -8.37
N GLN A 179 9.36 7.90 -8.97
CA GLN A 179 7.95 8.17 -8.70
C GLN A 179 7.08 7.16 -9.44
N ALA A 180 6.04 6.66 -8.77
CA ALA A 180 5.06 5.80 -9.43
C ALA A 180 4.17 6.64 -10.37
N VAL A 181 3.94 6.13 -11.59
CA VAL A 181 3.21 6.82 -12.66
C VAL A 181 2.13 5.91 -13.26
N TYR A 182 1.20 6.49 -14.01
CA TYR A 182 0.28 5.71 -14.85
C TYR A 182 0.89 5.54 -16.23
N ASN A 183 0.94 4.32 -16.74
CA ASN A 183 1.47 4.01 -18.06
C ASN A 183 0.68 2.86 -18.70
N ALA A 184 0.56 2.86 -20.02
CA ALA A 184 -0.04 1.76 -20.78
C ALA A 184 0.86 0.52 -20.80
N ASP A 185 2.19 0.73 -20.77
CA ASP A 185 3.16 -0.36 -20.71
C ASP A 185 3.37 -0.79 -19.25
N ASN A 186 3.16 -2.08 -18.97
CA ASN A 186 3.39 -2.65 -17.65
C ASN A 186 4.90 -2.88 -17.42
N ALA A 187 5.51 -2.05 -16.57
CA ALA A 187 6.88 -2.20 -16.07
C ALA A 187 6.95 -2.79 -14.65
N GLY A 188 5.83 -3.27 -14.11
CA GLY A 188 5.72 -3.71 -12.72
C GLY A 188 5.72 -2.56 -11.71
N HIS A 189 5.71 -2.92 -10.43
CA HIS A 189 5.68 -1.99 -9.31
C HIS A 189 6.71 -2.39 -8.24
N PHE A 190 7.93 -1.85 -8.38
CA PHE A 190 9.11 -2.10 -7.56
C PHE A 190 8.82 -1.98 -6.06
N GLY A 191 8.27 -0.84 -5.61
CA GLY A 191 7.99 -0.62 -4.18
C GLY A 191 6.99 -1.59 -3.55
N LEU A 192 6.11 -2.23 -4.33
CA LEU A 192 5.16 -3.24 -3.84
C LEU A 192 5.64 -4.67 -4.11
N ALA A 193 6.79 -4.81 -4.77
CA ALA A 193 7.33 -6.05 -5.30
C ALA A 193 6.31 -6.82 -6.16
N LEU A 194 5.57 -6.12 -7.03
CA LEU A 194 4.53 -6.72 -7.89
C LEU A 194 4.90 -6.67 -9.37
N LYS A 195 4.68 -7.77 -10.09
CA LYS A 195 4.89 -7.83 -11.55
C LYS A 195 3.85 -7.05 -12.35
N ARG A 196 2.66 -6.84 -11.77
CA ARG A 196 1.53 -6.15 -12.40
C ARG A 196 0.69 -5.50 -11.32
N TYR A 197 0.30 -4.25 -11.53
CA TYR A 197 -0.52 -3.49 -10.60
C TYR A 197 -1.26 -2.39 -11.35
N ALA A 198 -2.55 -2.23 -11.08
CA ALA A 198 -3.39 -1.19 -11.66
C ALA A 198 -4.39 -0.71 -10.62
N HIS A 199 -4.64 0.59 -10.54
CA HIS A 199 -5.63 1.10 -9.60
C HIS A 199 -7.06 0.86 -10.12
N PHE A 200 -7.86 0.17 -9.32
CA PHE A 200 -9.25 -0.19 -9.65
C PHE A 200 -10.25 0.30 -8.59
N THR A 201 -9.82 0.46 -7.35
CA THR A 201 -10.70 0.54 -6.17
C THR A 201 -11.17 1.95 -5.80
N SER A 202 -10.91 2.98 -6.62
CA SER A 202 -11.34 4.35 -6.33
C SER A 202 -11.77 5.16 -7.57
N PRO A 203 -12.70 4.65 -8.41
CA PRO A 203 -13.15 5.33 -9.64
C PRO A 203 -13.82 6.68 -9.40
N ILE A 204 -14.35 6.93 -8.20
CA ILE A 204 -14.99 8.21 -7.84
C ILE A 204 -13.98 9.37 -7.78
N ARG A 205 -12.70 9.08 -7.48
CA ARG A 205 -11.67 10.10 -7.21
C ARG A 205 -10.38 9.93 -8.04
N ARG A 206 -10.33 8.94 -8.93
CA ARG A 206 -9.18 8.66 -9.81
C ARG A 206 -9.68 8.28 -11.20
N TYR A 207 -9.28 9.05 -12.21
CA TYR A 207 -9.67 8.80 -13.59
C TYR A 207 -9.13 7.48 -14.18
N PRO A 208 -7.88 7.04 -13.88
CA PRO A 208 -7.39 5.75 -14.34
C PRO A 208 -8.24 4.56 -13.89
N ASP A 209 -8.73 4.58 -12.64
CA ASP A 209 -9.65 3.56 -12.13
C ASP A 209 -10.96 3.54 -12.93
N LEU A 210 -11.52 4.70 -13.29
CA LEU A 210 -12.72 4.79 -14.12
C LEU A 210 -12.50 4.18 -15.51
N LEU A 211 -11.35 4.43 -16.14
CA LEU A 211 -10.99 3.80 -17.41
C LEU A 211 -10.86 2.28 -17.27
N LEU A 212 -10.24 1.81 -16.19
CA LEU A 212 -10.11 0.38 -15.93
C LEU A 212 -11.46 -0.30 -15.70
N HIS A 213 -12.41 0.37 -15.03
CA HIS A 213 -13.80 -0.11 -14.92
C HIS A 213 -14.46 -0.28 -16.30
N ARG A 214 -14.23 0.65 -17.24
CA ARG A 214 -14.77 0.54 -18.61
C ARG A 214 -14.14 -0.62 -19.37
N ALA A 215 -12.82 -0.77 -19.29
CA ALA A 215 -12.10 -1.87 -19.93
C ALA A 215 -12.59 -3.23 -19.42
N ILE A 216 -12.75 -3.39 -18.10
CA ILE A 216 -13.22 -4.64 -17.50
C ILE A 216 -14.67 -4.95 -17.87
N LYS A 217 -15.55 -3.95 -18.00
CA LYS A 217 -16.94 -4.17 -18.44
C LYS A 217 -17.07 -4.50 -19.93
N TYR A 218 -16.07 -4.11 -20.72
CA TYR A 218 -16.03 -4.43 -22.15
C TYR A 218 -15.63 -5.89 -22.39
N LEU A 219 -14.81 -6.46 -21.49
CA LEU A 219 -14.40 -7.86 -21.48
C LEU A 219 -15.51 -8.80 -20.99
#